data_AF-A0A1G7PC73-F1
#
_entry.id   AF-A0A1G7PC73-F1
#
_cell.length_a   1.000
_cell.length_b   1.000
_cell.length_c   1.000
_cell.angle_alpha   90.00
_cell.angle_beta   90.00
_cell.angle_gamma   90.00
#
_symmetry.space_group_name_H-M   'P 1'
#
loop_
_entity.id
_entity.type
_entity.pdbx_description
1 polymer ?
#
loop_
_entity_poly.entity_id
_entity_poly.type
_entity_poly.pdbx_seq_one_letter_code
_entity_poly.pdbx_strand_id
1 'polypeptide(L)'
;MAKLVNAGGINILVFGYFLLFYGQGIILYRGSILALQTHDAWSLLGFVNYVRILLLNLTPTMKEVTHHPGMRLRLLKISAYAVLLFISQSLQAQKKPLPPPPPPNKVYIEGCVKKNRLSFASRIKHYPFNLSAQIQLISFNGSVKITDYGEFSFSRVIDPALDRSLFLDDPDTIQAIPVGMKEIRTMTLAQIDTLTDVLYNYGYAGNIWTTSTSGCYIPRNAILFRDSNGKAIAFIEICFECEKTRESSDEISLGEMCDQKLGMLKALFRQVGIKYGIDK
;
A
#
# COMPACT_ATOMS: atom_id res chain seq x y z
N MET A 1 7.21 -24.11 23.58
CA MET A 1 6.00 -24.07 22.71
C MET A 1 5.06 -23.02 23.26
N ALA A 2 4.81 -21.95 22.52
CA ALA A 2 3.79 -20.96 22.90
C ALA A 2 2.42 -21.52 22.56
N LYS A 3 1.45 -21.39 23.47
CA LYS A 3 0.05 -21.77 23.22
C LYS A 3 -0.79 -20.51 23.25
N LEU A 4 -1.46 -20.22 22.14
CA LEU A 4 -2.43 -19.15 22.07
C LEU A 4 -3.75 -19.65 22.69
N VAL A 5 -4.26 -18.96 23.69
CA VAL A 5 -5.54 -19.27 24.32
C VAL A 5 -6.44 -18.07 24.16
N ASN A 6 -7.65 -18.30 23.62
CA ASN A 6 -8.67 -17.28 23.48
C ASN A 6 -9.67 -17.42 24.62
N ALA A 7 -9.78 -16.38 25.45
CA ALA A 7 -10.76 -16.28 26.51
C ALA A 7 -11.48 -14.94 26.37
N GLY A 8 -12.75 -14.96 25.96
CA GLY A 8 -13.58 -13.76 25.87
C GLY A 8 -13.12 -12.71 24.85
N GLY A 9 -12.51 -13.11 23.73
CA GLY A 9 -12.11 -12.19 22.65
C GLY A 9 -10.73 -11.57 22.80
N ILE A 10 -9.98 -11.94 23.85
CA ILE A 10 -8.59 -11.53 24.04
C ILE A 10 -7.67 -12.72 23.74
N ASN A 11 -6.71 -12.51 22.83
CA ASN A 11 -5.68 -13.50 22.50
C ASN A 11 -4.56 -13.41 23.54
N ILE A 12 -4.38 -14.48 24.33
CA ILE A 12 -3.34 -14.56 25.35
C ILE A 12 -2.25 -15.50 24.85
N LEU A 13 -1.02 -14.98 24.75
CA LEU A 13 0.16 -15.75 24.38
C LEU A 13 0.84 -16.26 25.65
N VAL A 14 0.68 -17.55 25.96
CA VAL A 14 1.30 -18.16 27.15
C VAL A 14 2.64 -18.77 26.75
N PHE A 15 3.74 -18.21 27.26
CA PHE A 15 5.07 -18.80 27.14
C PHE A 15 5.30 -19.80 28.28
N GLY A 16 5.49 -21.06 27.92
CA GLY A 16 5.82 -22.12 28.87
C GLY A 16 7.31 -22.22 29.17
N TYR A 17 7.63 -22.34 30.47
CA TYR A 17 8.90 -22.66 31.13
C TYR A 17 10.08 -21.70 30.91
N PHE A 18 10.58 -21.13 32.01
CA PHE A 18 11.91 -20.54 32.09
C PHE A 18 12.89 -21.58 32.64
N LEU A 19 14.00 -21.80 31.95
CA LEU A 19 15.15 -22.56 32.43
C LEU A 19 16.14 -21.57 33.04
N LEU A 20 16.34 -21.63 34.35
CA LEU A 20 17.44 -20.96 35.03
C LEU A 20 18.51 -22.00 35.35
N PHE A 21 19.72 -21.80 34.82
CA PHE A 21 20.87 -22.65 35.12
C PHE A 21 21.59 -22.12 36.36
N TYR A 22 21.58 -22.91 37.43
CA TYR A 22 22.50 -22.78 38.55
C TYR A 22 23.26 -24.10 38.68
N GLY A 23 24.54 -24.03 39.05
CA GLY A 23 25.47 -25.16 39.07
C GLY A 23 24.86 -26.46 39.63
N GLN A 24 24.96 -27.52 38.82
CA GLN A 24 24.63 -28.92 39.10
C GLN A 24 23.18 -29.26 39.53
N GLY A 25 22.17 -28.58 38.98
CA GLY A 25 20.78 -29.09 39.04
C GLY A 25 19.78 -28.28 38.21
N ILE A 26 18.80 -28.96 37.58
CA ILE A 26 17.68 -28.33 36.86
C ILE A 26 16.49 -28.24 37.81
N ILE A 27 16.00 -27.02 38.08
CA ILE A 27 14.74 -26.79 38.79
C ILE A 27 13.71 -26.26 37.78
N LEU A 28 12.64 -27.02 37.58
CA LEU A 28 11.51 -26.63 36.71
C LEU A 28 10.51 -25.78 37.52
N TYR A 29 10.47 -24.48 37.26
CA TYR A 29 9.42 -23.60 37.77
C TYR A 29 8.22 -23.55 36.83
N ARG A 30 7.02 -23.83 37.36
CA ARG A 30 5.74 -23.63 36.67
C ARG A 30 5.14 -22.30 37.12
N GLY A 31 5.43 -21.22 36.41
CA GLY A 31 4.87 -19.89 36.66
C GLY A 31 4.31 -19.28 35.38
N SER A 32 3.09 -18.75 35.43
CA SER A 32 2.44 -18.06 34.32
C SER A 32 2.80 -16.57 34.39
N ILE A 33 3.50 -16.04 33.38
CA ILE A 33 3.68 -14.59 33.22
C ILE A 33 2.50 -14.07 32.40
N LEU A 34 1.66 -13.24 33.01
CA LEU A 34 0.63 -12.48 32.31
C LEU A 34 1.28 -11.23 31.70
N ALA A 35 1.63 -11.27 30.42
CA ALA A 35 2.03 -10.07 29.69
C ALA A 35 0.80 -9.54 28.94
N LEU A 36 0.19 -8.47 29.47
CA LEU A 36 -0.84 -7.70 28.77
C LEU A 36 -0.15 -6.67 27.89
N GLN A 37 -0.19 -6.89 26.58
CA GLN A 37 0.25 -5.90 25.61
C GLN A 37 -0.92 -4.92 25.38
N THR A 38 -0.88 -3.78 26.06
CA THR A 38 -1.76 -2.64 25.77
C THR A 38 -0.91 -1.50 25.22
N HIS A 39 -1.42 -0.82 24.20
CA HIS A 39 -0.67 0.14 23.39
C HIS A 39 -0.49 1.52 24.02
N ASP A 40 -0.89 1.73 25.28
CA ASP A 40 -0.85 3.04 25.92
C ASP A 40 -0.09 3.02 27.25
N ALA A 41 0.55 4.15 27.52
CA ALA A 41 1.49 4.41 28.60
C ALA A 41 1.12 3.73 29.94
N TRP A 42 2.07 2.96 30.48
CA TRP A 42 1.98 2.47 31.85
C TRP A 42 1.85 3.67 32.80
N SER A 43 0.67 3.84 33.40
CA SER A 43 0.52 4.81 34.49
C SER A 43 1.46 4.41 35.63
N LEU A 44 2.09 5.40 36.26
CA LEU A 44 2.97 5.20 37.43
C LEU A 44 2.31 4.31 38.50
N LEU A 45 0.98 4.38 38.65
CA LEU A 45 0.22 3.49 39.53
C LEU A 45 0.27 2.02 39.12
N GLY A 46 0.19 1.70 37.83
CA GLY A 46 0.25 0.33 37.33
C GLY A 46 1.62 -0.32 37.62
N PHE A 47 2.70 0.44 37.44
CA PHE A 47 4.04 -0.03 37.77
C PHE A 47 4.24 -0.22 39.27
N VAL A 48 3.78 0.71 40.11
CA VAL A 48 3.87 0.59 41.58
C VAL A 48 3.09 -0.63 42.09
N ASN A 49 1.89 -0.89 41.56
CA ASN A 49 1.13 -2.09 41.90
C ASN A 49 1.81 -3.38 41.42
N TYR A 50 2.40 -3.37 40.22
CA TYR A 50 3.15 -4.52 39.72
C TYR A 50 4.36 -4.85 40.61
N VAL A 51 5.16 -3.84 40.97
CA VAL A 51 6.31 -4.01 41.88
C VAL A 51 5.86 -4.49 43.26
N ARG A 52 4.75 -3.96 43.79
CA ARG A 52 4.17 -4.41 45.06
C ARG A 52 3.75 -5.88 45.01
N ILE A 53 3.08 -6.32 43.94
CA ILE A 53 2.67 -7.73 43.75
C ILE A 53 3.91 -8.62 43.62
N LEU A 54 4.93 -8.18 42.88
CA LEU A 54 6.18 -8.93 42.73
C LEU A 54 6.89 -9.09 44.08
N LEU A 55 6.97 -8.03 44.87
CA LEU A 55 7.59 -8.05 46.20
C LEU A 55 6.79 -8.92 47.19
N LEU A 56 5.46 -8.90 47.14
CA LEU A 56 4.61 -9.74 47.99
C LEU A 56 4.75 -11.22 47.65
N ASN A 57 4.86 -11.57 46.36
CA ASN A 57 5.00 -12.96 45.92
C ASN A 57 6.40 -13.55 46.14
N LEU A 58 7.42 -12.73 46.45
CA LEU A 58 8.76 -13.19 46.81
C LEU A 58 8.90 -13.54 48.31
N THR A 59 7.89 -13.25 49.14
CA THR A 59 7.97 -13.48 50.60
C THR A 59 7.83 -14.94 51.07
N PRO A 60 7.05 -15.85 50.44
CA PRO A 60 6.88 -17.18 51.01
C PRO A 60 8.02 -18.17 50.65
N THR A 61 8.82 -17.90 49.62
CA THR A 61 9.93 -18.79 49.20
C THR A 61 11.29 -18.45 49.82
N MET A 62 11.39 -17.35 50.59
CA MET A 62 12.65 -16.93 51.22
C MET A 62 12.83 -17.42 52.67
N LYS A 63 11.91 -18.21 53.21
CA LYS A 63 12.05 -18.74 54.59
C LYS A 63 13.18 -19.78 54.74
N GLU A 64 13.68 -20.35 53.65
CA GLU A 64 14.64 -21.48 53.72
C GLU A 64 16.07 -21.12 53.30
N VAL A 65 16.34 -19.86 52.87
CA VAL A 65 17.66 -19.41 52.36
C VAL A 65 18.30 -18.33 53.26
N THR A 66 17.85 -18.17 54.52
CA THR A 66 18.29 -17.05 55.38
C THR A 66 19.40 -17.33 56.39
N HIS A 67 20.09 -18.47 56.32
CA HIS A 67 21.17 -18.75 57.30
C HIS A 67 22.56 -18.22 56.94
N HIS A 68 22.75 -17.54 55.79
CA HIS A 68 24.04 -16.95 55.42
C HIS A 68 24.01 -15.41 55.40
N PRO A 69 24.71 -14.73 56.33
CA PRO A 69 24.68 -13.26 56.47
C PRO A 69 25.22 -12.50 55.24
N GLY A 70 26.04 -13.14 54.40
CA GLY A 70 26.57 -12.53 53.18
C GLY A 70 25.54 -12.31 52.06
N MET A 71 24.44 -13.09 52.02
CA MET A 71 23.46 -12.99 50.92
C MET A 71 22.50 -11.80 51.08
N ARG A 72 22.10 -11.46 52.32
CA ARG A 72 21.18 -10.34 52.57
C ARG A 72 21.74 -8.99 52.09
N LEU A 73 23.05 -8.77 52.29
CA LEU A 73 23.70 -7.54 51.87
C LEU A 73 23.79 -7.42 50.34
N ARG A 74 23.96 -8.55 49.63
CA ARG A 74 23.99 -8.57 48.15
C ARG A 74 22.61 -8.26 47.55
N LEU A 75 21.54 -8.82 48.12
CA LEU A 75 20.16 -8.55 47.69
C LEU A 75 19.76 -7.08 47.89
N LEU A 76 20.13 -6.46 49.02
CA LEU A 76 19.87 -5.04 49.29
C LEU A 76 20.63 -4.12 48.32
N LYS A 77 21.87 -4.48 47.95
CA LYS A 77 22.62 -3.70 46.94
C LYS A 77 21.97 -3.79 45.57
N ILE A 78 21.53 -4.98 45.14
CA ILE A 78 20.87 -5.17 43.84
C ILE A 78 19.56 -4.38 43.76
N SER A 79 18.74 -4.39 44.82
CA SER A 79 17.50 -3.62 44.84
C SER A 79 17.75 -2.11 44.79
N ALA A 80 18.76 -1.61 45.50
CA ALA A 80 19.15 -0.20 45.43
C ALA A 80 19.63 0.22 44.02
N TYR A 81 20.45 -0.61 43.36
CA TYR A 81 20.90 -0.35 41.98
C TYR A 81 19.73 -0.36 40.98
N ALA A 82 18.77 -1.27 41.14
CA ALA A 82 17.59 -1.31 40.27
C ALA A 82 16.76 -0.02 40.39
N VAL A 83 16.53 0.48 41.61
CA VAL A 83 15.81 1.74 41.83
C VAL A 83 16.56 2.93 41.22
N LEU A 84 17.88 3.00 41.37
CA LEU A 84 18.70 4.06 40.77
C LEU A 84 18.65 4.04 39.24
N LEU A 85 18.63 2.85 38.62
CA LEU A 85 18.50 2.72 37.16
C LEU A 85 17.13 3.22 36.66
N PHE A 86 16.04 2.95 37.38
CA PHE A 86 14.70 3.45 37.00
C PHE A 86 14.57 4.97 37.13
N ILE A 87 15.16 5.57 38.18
CA ILE A 87 15.12 7.04 38.36
C ILE A 87 15.92 7.75 37.26
N SER A 88 17.08 7.20 36.86
CA SER A 88 17.91 7.82 35.82
C SER A 88 17.25 7.86 34.44
N GLN A 89 16.51 6.80 34.06
CA GLN A 89 15.73 6.77 32.81
C GLN A 89 14.60 7.80 32.80
N SER A 90 13.95 8.01 33.94
CA SER A 90 12.86 8.98 34.08
C SER A 90 13.35 10.43 33.94
N LEU A 91 14.52 10.76 34.52
CA LEU A 91 15.13 12.09 34.40
C LEU A 91 15.61 12.38 32.97
N GLN A 92 16.09 11.38 32.23
CA GLN A 92 16.44 11.54 30.82
C GLN A 92 15.23 11.75 29.92
N ALA A 93 14.08 11.14 30.25
CA ALA A 93 12.84 11.35 29.50
C ALA A 93 12.33 12.80 29.62
N GLN A 94 12.55 13.47 30.76
CA GLN A 94 12.12 14.86 30.98
C GLN A 94 13.01 15.91 30.29
N LYS A 95 14.23 15.56 29.86
CA LYS A 95 15.12 16.49 29.14
C LYS A 95 14.85 16.59 27.64
N LYS A 96 13.94 15.78 27.09
CA LYS A 96 13.59 15.88 25.68
C LYS A 96 12.76 17.15 25.46
N PRO A 97 13.16 18.05 24.55
CA PRO A 97 12.34 19.19 24.15
C PRO A 97 10.96 18.68 23.76
N LEU A 98 9.91 19.42 24.13
CA LEU A 98 8.58 19.12 23.65
C LEU A 98 8.63 19.01 22.12
N PRO A 99 7.95 18.02 21.53
CA PRO A 99 7.82 17.98 20.08
C PRO A 99 7.20 19.32 19.64
N PRO A 100 7.67 19.88 18.51
CA PRO A 100 7.07 21.10 17.99
C PRO A 100 5.56 20.92 17.85
N PRO A 101 4.77 21.99 18.02
CA PRO A 101 3.33 21.92 17.81
C PRO A 101 3.06 21.30 16.44
N PRO A 102 2.04 20.43 16.32
CA PRO A 102 1.70 19.83 15.04
C PRO A 102 1.48 20.96 14.02
N PRO A 103 1.99 20.81 12.79
CA PRO A 103 1.78 21.80 11.76
C PRO A 103 0.27 22.10 11.63
N PRO A 104 -0.13 23.35 11.34
CA PRO A 104 -1.52 23.71 11.19
C PRO A 104 -2.22 22.75 10.22
N ASN A 105 -3.43 22.33 10.56
CA ASN A 105 -4.24 21.40 9.75
C ASN A 105 -4.25 21.88 8.31
N LYS A 106 -3.64 21.09 7.42
CA LYS A 106 -3.60 21.38 5.98
C LYS A 106 -5.05 21.44 5.49
N VAL A 107 -5.48 22.63 5.09
CA VAL A 107 -6.80 22.85 4.50
C VAL A 107 -6.88 22.07 3.19
N TYR A 108 -7.83 21.15 3.12
CA TYR A 108 -8.16 20.44 1.89
C TYR A 108 -8.79 21.44 0.92
N ILE A 109 -8.17 21.62 -0.24
CA ILE A 109 -8.73 22.40 -1.34
C ILE A 109 -9.12 21.40 -2.41
N GLU A 110 -10.42 21.15 -2.53
CA GLU A 110 -10.99 20.33 -3.60
C GLU A 110 -10.68 20.94 -4.96
N GLY A 111 -10.32 20.09 -5.92
CA GLY A 111 -10.27 20.46 -7.32
C GLY A 111 -8.99 20.05 -8.04
N CYS A 112 -9.18 19.63 -9.28
CA CYS A 112 -8.11 19.47 -10.24
C CYS A 112 -7.95 20.74 -11.07
N VAL A 113 -6.76 21.32 -11.04
CA VAL A 113 -6.45 22.56 -11.72
C VAL A 113 -5.27 22.38 -12.65
N LYS A 114 -5.22 23.20 -13.69
CA LYS A 114 -4.06 23.29 -14.57
C LYS A 114 -2.91 23.98 -13.82
N LYS A 115 -2.03 23.18 -13.22
CA LYS A 115 -0.93 23.60 -12.34
C LYS A 115 0.33 23.94 -13.13
N ASN A 116 0.69 23.09 -14.09
CA ASN A 116 1.85 23.31 -14.94
C ASN A 116 1.43 23.90 -16.29
N ARG A 117 2.38 24.53 -16.96
CA ARG A 117 2.21 25.08 -18.31
C ARG A 117 3.27 24.52 -19.25
N LEU A 118 3.50 23.20 -19.18
CA LEU A 118 4.44 22.53 -20.06
C LEU A 118 3.89 22.56 -21.48
N SER A 119 4.74 23.03 -22.41
CA SER A 119 4.43 23.01 -23.84
C SER A 119 4.27 21.58 -24.34
N PHE A 120 3.56 21.39 -25.45
CA PHE A 120 3.45 20.09 -26.11
C PHE A 120 4.84 19.49 -26.39
N ALA A 121 5.76 20.28 -26.94
CA ALA A 121 7.13 19.87 -27.24
C ALA A 121 7.93 19.43 -26.01
N SER A 122 7.62 19.96 -24.83
CA SER A 122 8.21 19.51 -23.56
C SER A 122 7.58 18.19 -23.12
N ARG A 123 6.26 18.07 -23.19
CA ARG A 123 5.51 16.91 -22.71
C ARG A 123 5.81 15.63 -23.50
N ILE A 124 5.97 15.72 -24.81
CA ILE A 124 6.29 14.55 -25.66
C ILE A 124 7.71 13.99 -25.48
N LYS A 125 8.58 14.70 -24.75
CA LYS A 125 9.94 14.20 -24.42
C LYS A 125 9.94 13.19 -23.29
N HIS A 126 8.85 13.07 -22.56
CA HIS A 126 8.72 12.10 -21.48
C HIS A 126 8.46 10.70 -22.04
N TYR A 127 8.99 9.69 -21.35
CA TYR A 127 8.62 8.30 -21.61
C TYR A 127 7.14 8.08 -21.27
N PRO A 128 6.37 7.34 -22.09
CA PRO A 128 6.77 6.62 -23.32
C PRO A 128 6.59 7.40 -24.63
N PHE A 129 6.14 8.66 -24.59
CA PHE A 129 5.85 9.46 -25.77
C PHE A 129 7.07 9.68 -26.68
N ASN A 130 8.25 9.85 -26.08
CA ASN A 130 9.50 10.10 -26.81
C ASN A 130 9.96 8.94 -27.71
N LEU A 131 9.52 7.70 -27.42
CA LEU A 131 9.87 6.50 -28.18
C LEU A 131 8.70 5.98 -29.02
N SER A 132 7.52 6.60 -28.91
CA SER A 132 6.31 6.14 -29.58
C SER A 132 6.22 6.70 -30.99
N ALA A 133 6.05 5.83 -31.98
CA ALA A 133 5.64 6.22 -33.32
C ALA A 133 4.11 6.31 -33.45
N GLN A 134 3.38 5.53 -32.65
CA GLN A 134 1.93 5.48 -32.65
C GLN A 134 1.38 5.33 -31.22
N ILE A 135 0.28 6.03 -30.94
CA ILE A 135 -0.44 5.92 -29.67
C ILE A 135 -1.88 5.51 -29.98
N GLN A 136 -2.38 4.50 -29.28
CA GLN A 136 -3.71 3.94 -29.49
C GLN A 136 -4.50 3.94 -28.20
N LEU A 137 -5.78 4.32 -28.26
CA LEU A 137 -6.74 4.05 -27.21
C LEU A 137 -7.45 2.74 -27.55
N ILE A 138 -7.49 1.82 -26.60
CA ILE A 138 -8.11 0.51 -26.78
C ILE A 138 -9.17 0.23 -25.71
N SER A 139 -10.15 -0.58 -26.07
CA SER A 139 -11.10 -1.17 -25.14
C SER A 139 -11.12 -2.69 -25.30
N PHE A 140 -11.25 -3.40 -24.19
CA PHE A 140 -11.19 -4.86 -24.14
C PHE A 140 -12.02 -5.41 -22.99
N ASN A 141 -12.49 -6.65 -23.13
CA ASN A 141 -13.11 -7.36 -22.01
C ASN A 141 -12.05 -7.91 -21.04
N GLY A 142 -12.45 -8.25 -19.82
CA GLY A 142 -11.53 -8.80 -18.80
C GLY A 142 -10.87 -10.14 -19.14
N SER A 143 -11.11 -10.68 -20.34
CA SER A 143 -10.42 -11.85 -20.88
C SER A 143 -9.07 -11.49 -21.53
N VAL A 144 -8.81 -10.20 -21.78
CA VAL A 144 -7.51 -9.71 -22.25
C VAL A 144 -6.69 -9.24 -21.04
N LYS A 145 -5.46 -9.73 -20.94
CA LYS A 145 -4.45 -9.24 -20.00
C LYS A 145 -3.30 -8.62 -20.78
N ILE A 146 -2.78 -7.48 -20.33
CA ILE A 146 -1.55 -6.92 -20.89
C ILE A 146 -0.39 -7.39 -20.03
N THR A 147 0.54 -8.14 -20.63
CA THR A 147 1.77 -8.58 -19.95
C THR A 147 2.64 -7.37 -19.63
N ASP A 148 3.59 -7.50 -18.72
CA ASP A 148 4.51 -6.40 -18.38
C ASP A 148 5.34 -5.92 -19.59
N TYR A 149 5.44 -6.73 -20.64
CA TYR A 149 6.10 -6.39 -21.90
C TYR A 149 5.17 -5.71 -22.93
N GLY A 150 3.93 -5.37 -22.54
CA GLY A 150 2.95 -4.76 -23.43
C GLY A 150 2.33 -5.73 -24.44
N GLU A 151 2.56 -7.03 -24.28
CA GLU A 151 1.94 -8.04 -25.14
C GLU A 151 0.54 -8.37 -24.63
N PHE A 152 -0.39 -8.60 -25.54
CA PHE A 152 -1.74 -9.02 -25.19
C PHE A 152 -1.78 -10.53 -24.99
N SER A 153 -2.05 -10.94 -23.76
CA SER A 153 -2.35 -12.32 -23.41
C SER A 153 -3.87 -12.49 -23.34
N PHE A 154 -4.38 -13.36 -24.21
CA PHE A 154 -5.79 -13.70 -24.26
C PHE A 154 -6.04 -14.91 -23.37
N SER A 155 -6.88 -14.75 -22.35
CA SER A 155 -7.36 -15.89 -21.57
C SER A 155 -8.13 -16.78 -22.52
N ARG A 156 -7.59 -17.97 -22.81
CA ARG A 156 -8.19 -19.00 -23.67
C ARG A 156 -9.48 -19.56 -23.05
N VAL A 157 -10.51 -18.74 -22.91
CA VAL A 157 -11.88 -19.23 -22.82
C VAL A 157 -12.43 -19.09 -24.22
N ILE A 158 -12.02 -20.02 -25.09
CA ILE A 158 -12.71 -20.25 -26.35
C ILE A 158 -14.05 -20.85 -25.95
N ASP A 159 -15.08 -20.03 -25.87
CA ASP A 159 -16.44 -20.55 -26.01
C ASP A 159 -16.61 -20.90 -27.49
N PRO A 160 -16.73 -22.19 -27.87
CA PRO A 160 -16.82 -22.62 -29.26
C PRO A 160 -18.05 -22.05 -29.98
N ALA A 161 -19.02 -21.48 -29.25
CA ALA A 161 -20.21 -20.88 -29.82
C ALA A 161 -20.00 -19.44 -30.34
N LEU A 162 -18.88 -18.78 -30.03
CA LEU A 162 -18.65 -17.36 -30.36
C LEU A 162 -17.82 -17.12 -31.64
N ASP A 163 -17.59 -18.16 -32.44
CA ASP A 163 -16.79 -18.10 -33.67
C ASP A 163 -17.57 -17.55 -34.89
N ARG A 164 -18.89 -17.33 -34.76
CA ARG A 164 -19.74 -17.05 -35.93
C ARG A 164 -20.21 -15.61 -36.12
N SER A 165 -19.99 -14.71 -35.16
CA SER A 165 -20.54 -13.33 -35.20
C SER A 165 -19.51 -12.20 -35.34
N LEU A 166 -18.22 -12.52 -35.55
CA LEU A 166 -17.18 -11.52 -35.78
C LEU A 166 -16.87 -11.26 -37.26
N PHE A 167 -17.62 -11.87 -38.19
CA PHE A 167 -17.69 -11.39 -39.56
C PHE A 167 -18.60 -10.16 -39.58
N LEU A 168 -18.01 -9.00 -39.31
CA LEU A 168 -18.59 -7.75 -39.79
C LEU A 168 -18.56 -7.82 -41.31
N ASP A 169 -19.73 -7.79 -41.95
CA ASP A 169 -19.94 -7.81 -43.41
C ASP A 169 -19.44 -6.53 -44.10
N ASP A 170 -18.30 -5.99 -43.67
CA ASP A 170 -17.64 -4.83 -44.26
C ASP A 170 -16.32 -5.27 -44.92
N PRO A 171 -16.28 -5.40 -46.26
CA PRO A 171 -15.14 -5.95 -46.98
C PRO A 171 -13.87 -5.08 -46.91
N ASP A 172 -13.93 -3.87 -46.34
CA ASP A 172 -12.78 -2.96 -46.21
C ASP A 172 -12.12 -2.96 -44.81
N THR A 173 -12.65 -3.71 -43.84
CA THR A 173 -12.25 -3.58 -42.42
C THR A 173 -11.75 -4.88 -41.77
N ILE A 174 -10.80 -5.60 -42.38
CA ILE A 174 -10.21 -6.81 -41.76
C ILE A 174 -8.68 -6.69 -41.63
N GLN A 175 -8.24 -5.96 -40.61
CA GLN A 175 -7.22 -6.53 -39.71
C GLN A 175 -8.01 -7.19 -38.57
N ALA A 176 -7.97 -8.52 -38.51
CA ALA A 176 -8.69 -9.30 -37.51
C ALA A 176 -8.44 -8.73 -36.11
N ILE A 177 -9.47 -8.13 -35.50
CA ILE A 177 -9.41 -7.62 -34.13
C ILE A 177 -9.15 -8.83 -33.23
N PRO A 178 -8.05 -8.86 -32.45
CA PRO A 178 -7.74 -9.99 -31.59
C PRO A 178 -8.89 -10.31 -30.61
N VAL A 179 -9.14 -11.60 -30.36
CA VAL A 179 -10.26 -12.08 -29.53
C VAL A 179 -10.30 -11.34 -28.19
N GLY A 180 -11.41 -10.64 -27.88
CA GLY A 180 -11.58 -9.93 -26.61
C GLY A 180 -11.26 -8.43 -26.65
N MET A 181 -10.55 -7.95 -27.68
CA MET A 181 -10.54 -6.53 -28.03
C MET A 181 -11.92 -6.12 -28.55
N LYS A 182 -12.37 -4.93 -28.16
CA LYS A 182 -13.66 -4.38 -28.57
C LYS A 182 -13.47 -3.23 -29.54
N GLU A 183 -12.59 -2.29 -29.22
CA GLU A 183 -12.36 -1.11 -30.05
C GLU A 183 -10.88 -0.71 -29.98
N ILE A 184 -10.35 -0.23 -31.10
CA ILE A 184 -8.99 0.31 -31.22
C ILE A 184 -9.07 1.61 -32.01
N ARG A 185 -8.45 2.67 -31.46
CA ARG A 185 -8.43 4.00 -32.07
C ARG A 185 -7.03 4.59 -32.00
N THR A 186 -6.40 4.76 -33.16
CA THR A 186 -5.13 5.48 -33.27
C THR A 186 -5.36 6.98 -33.05
N MET A 187 -4.52 7.58 -32.22
CA MET A 187 -4.63 9.00 -31.88
C MET A 187 -3.98 9.90 -32.93
N THR A 188 -4.60 11.04 -33.18
CA THR A 188 -4.01 12.17 -33.93
C THR A 188 -3.08 12.99 -33.04
N LEU A 189 -2.21 13.82 -33.62
CA LEU A 189 -1.33 14.72 -32.87
C LEU A 189 -2.12 15.64 -31.91
N ALA A 190 -3.27 16.17 -32.34
CA ALA A 190 -4.12 17.01 -31.49
C ALA A 190 -4.67 16.24 -30.28
N GLN A 191 -5.05 14.97 -30.46
CA GLN A 191 -5.51 14.12 -29.35
C GLN A 191 -4.35 13.75 -28.41
N ILE A 192 -3.15 13.52 -28.94
CA ILE A 192 -1.94 13.28 -28.14
C ILE A 192 -1.57 14.53 -27.33
N ASP A 193 -1.75 15.72 -27.90
CA ASP A 193 -1.58 16.98 -27.18
C ASP A 193 -2.57 17.07 -26.02
N THR A 194 -3.86 16.82 -26.25
CA THR A 194 -4.87 16.77 -25.17
C THR A 194 -4.51 15.75 -24.10
N LEU A 195 -4.13 14.53 -24.49
CA LEU A 195 -3.76 13.48 -23.54
C LEU A 195 -2.60 13.92 -22.65
N THR A 196 -1.51 14.37 -23.26
CA THR A 196 -0.33 14.76 -22.51
C THR A 196 -0.58 16.03 -21.67
N ASP A 197 -1.47 16.93 -22.10
CA ASP A 197 -1.86 18.11 -21.32
C ASP A 197 -2.57 17.66 -20.04
N VAL A 198 -3.52 16.73 -20.16
CA VAL A 198 -4.20 16.10 -19.01
C VAL A 198 -3.21 15.43 -18.07
N LEU A 199 -2.27 14.63 -18.59
CA LEU A 199 -1.32 13.89 -17.74
C LEU A 199 -0.36 14.82 -16.99
N TYR A 200 0.25 15.79 -17.67
CA TYR A 200 1.38 16.54 -17.10
C TYR A 200 1.04 17.94 -16.59
N ASN A 201 -0.04 18.56 -17.06
CA ASN A 201 -0.40 19.93 -16.69
C ASN A 201 -1.51 20.02 -15.64
N TYR A 202 -2.26 18.95 -15.38
CA TYR A 202 -3.30 18.91 -14.36
C TYR A 202 -2.84 18.20 -13.08
N GLY A 203 -3.22 18.76 -11.94
CA GLY A 203 -2.91 18.24 -10.61
C GLY A 203 -3.82 18.83 -9.54
N TYR A 204 -3.55 18.51 -8.28
CA TYR A 204 -4.38 19.00 -7.17
C TYR A 204 -4.16 20.50 -6.93
N ALA A 205 -5.24 21.23 -6.62
CA ALA A 205 -5.18 22.63 -6.25
C ALA A 205 -4.45 22.90 -4.92
N GLY A 206 -4.38 21.91 -4.04
CA GLY A 206 -3.77 22.02 -2.72
C GLY A 206 -3.18 20.72 -2.19
N ASN A 207 -2.94 20.69 -0.88
CA ASN A 207 -2.48 19.47 -0.21
C ASN A 207 -3.63 18.46 -0.09
N ILE A 208 -3.31 17.20 -0.33
CA ILE A 208 -4.26 16.10 -0.29
C ILE A 208 -3.89 15.04 0.73
N TRP A 209 -4.93 14.41 1.26
CA TRP A 209 -4.86 13.16 2.00
C TRP A 209 -5.38 12.06 1.08
N THR A 210 -4.48 11.24 0.53
CA THR A 210 -4.89 10.07 -0.25
C THR A 210 -5.28 8.95 0.69
N THR A 211 -6.52 8.49 0.60
CA THR A 211 -6.97 7.24 1.24
C THR A 211 -6.96 6.14 0.19
N SER A 212 -6.20 5.07 0.45
CA SER A 212 -6.21 3.89 -0.42
C SER A 212 -7.41 3.01 -0.06
N THR A 213 -8.36 2.86 -0.98
CA THR A 213 -9.42 1.85 -0.87
C THR A 213 -8.98 0.55 -1.55
N SER A 214 -8.98 -0.55 -0.79
CA SER A 214 -8.87 -1.89 -1.36
C SER A 214 -10.17 -2.22 -2.09
N GLY A 215 -10.07 -2.58 -3.37
CA GLY A 215 -11.22 -2.81 -4.23
C GLY A 215 -10.79 -3.50 -5.52
N CYS A 216 -11.78 -4.06 -6.23
CA CYS A 216 -11.58 -4.78 -7.49
C CYS A 216 -10.82 -3.93 -8.51
N TYR A 217 -9.94 -4.57 -9.30
CA TYR A 217 -9.27 -3.94 -10.44
C TYR A 217 -9.56 -4.79 -11.69
N ILE A 218 -10.54 -4.35 -12.48
CA ILE A 218 -10.99 -5.06 -13.70
C ILE A 218 -10.90 -4.05 -14.86
N PRO A 219 -9.68 -3.78 -15.37
CA PRO A 219 -9.50 -2.80 -16.43
C PRO A 219 -10.22 -3.25 -17.71
N ARG A 220 -10.80 -2.27 -18.41
CA ARG A 220 -11.52 -2.48 -19.69
C ARG A 220 -11.00 -1.57 -20.79
N ASN A 221 -10.03 -0.72 -20.48
CA ASN A 221 -9.46 0.28 -21.37
C ASN A 221 -7.96 0.37 -21.13
N ALA A 222 -7.22 0.76 -22.17
CA ALA A 222 -5.83 1.13 -22.02
C ALA A 222 -5.40 2.15 -23.07
N ILE A 223 -4.32 2.86 -22.75
CA ILE A 223 -3.52 3.64 -23.69
C ILE A 223 -2.32 2.78 -24.05
N LEU A 224 -2.12 2.52 -25.34
CA LEU A 224 -1.04 1.70 -25.84
C LEU A 224 -0.06 2.54 -26.65
N PHE A 225 1.22 2.35 -26.37
CA PHE A 225 2.32 3.05 -27.01
C PHE A 225 3.08 2.06 -27.87
N ARG A 226 3.24 2.36 -29.17
CA ARG A 226 3.90 1.50 -30.14
C ARG A 226 5.08 2.19 -30.79
N ASP A 227 6.14 1.43 -31.04
CA ASP A 227 7.30 1.86 -31.82
C ASP A 227 6.99 1.92 -33.33
N SER A 228 7.98 2.27 -34.14
CA SER A 228 7.86 2.33 -35.60
C SER A 228 7.64 0.97 -36.26
N ASN A 229 7.92 -0.14 -35.55
CA ASN A 229 7.69 -1.51 -36.02
C ASN A 229 6.30 -2.02 -35.62
N GLY A 230 5.48 -1.18 -34.96
CA GLY A 230 4.17 -1.56 -34.44
C GLY A 230 4.23 -2.40 -33.17
N LYS A 231 5.41 -2.60 -32.57
CA LYS A 231 5.57 -3.32 -31.30
C LYS A 231 5.12 -2.43 -30.15
N ALA A 232 4.30 -2.97 -29.24
CA ALA A 232 3.96 -2.28 -28.01
C ALA A 232 5.20 -2.14 -27.12
N ILE A 233 5.49 -0.93 -26.68
CA ILE A 233 6.64 -0.60 -25.81
C ILE A 233 6.20 -0.21 -24.40
N ALA A 234 4.97 0.28 -24.25
CA ALA A 234 4.40 0.67 -22.98
C ALA A 234 2.87 0.66 -23.04
N PHE A 235 2.24 0.60 -21.88
CA PHE A 235 0.81 0.82 -21.75
C PHE A 235 0.45 1.49 -20.41
N ILE A 236 -0.73 2.10 -20.41
CA ILE A 236 -1.44 2.55 -19.21
C ILE A 236 -2.81 1.88 -19.24
N GLU A 237 -3.00 0.86 -18.41
CA GLU A 237 -4.32 0.25 -18.16
C GLU A 237 -5.17 1.21 -17.33
N ILE A 238 -6.46 1.26 -17.64
CA ILE A 238 -7.42 2.13 -16.98
C ILE A 238 -8.67 1.31 -16.65
N CYS A 239 -9.05 1.33 -15.37
CA CYS A 239 -10.38 0.94 -14.92
C CYS A 239 -11.14 2.20 -14.51
N PHE A 240 -12.00 2.72 -15.38
CA PHE A 240 -12.82 3.89 -15.07
C PHE A 240 -13.81 3.62 -13.94
N GLU A 241 -14.36 2.41 -13.85
CA GLU A 241 -15.27 1.96 -12.78
C GLU A 241 -14.58 1.87 -11.41
N CYS A 242 -13.31 1.43 -11.40
CA CYS A 242 -12.52 1.24 -10.18
C CYS A 242 -11.75 2.50 -9.78
N GLU A 243 -11.79 3.54 -10.62
CA GLU A 243 -10.98 4.76 -10.52
C GLU A 243 -9.48 4.50 -10.35
N LYS A 244 -8.95 3.52 -11.08
CA LYS A 244 -7.56 3.07 -10.97
C LYS A 244 -6.87 2.95 -12.32
N THR A 245 -5.55 3.14 -12.31
CA THR A 245 -4.66 2.90 -13.43
C THR A 245 -3.57 1.92 -13.06
N ARG A 246 -2.97 1.29 -14.08
CA ARG A 246 -1.71 0.54 -13.95
C ARG A 246 -0.83 0.85 -15.14
N GLU A 247 0.38 1.27 -14.86
CA GLU A 247 1.43 1.51 -15.81
C GLU A 247 2.22 0.23 -16.07
N SER A 248 2.76 0.09 -17.29
CA SER A 248 3.63 -1.03 -17.63
C SER A 248 5.05 -0.91 -17.07
N SER A 249 5.43 0.28 -16.60
CA SER A 249 6.76 0.60 -16.08
C SER A 249 6.67 1.80 -15.14
N ASP A 250 7.49 1.82 -14.09
CA ASP A 250 7.63 2.92 -13.14
C ASP A 250 8.21 4.20 -13.79
N GLU A 251 8.77 4.11 -14.99
CA GLU A 251 9.23 5.27 -15.77
C GLU A 251 8.07 6.08 -16.37
N ILE A 252 6.87 5.49 -16.43
CA ILE A 252 5.68 6.18 -16.91
C ILE A 252 5.16 7.08 -15.80
N SER A 253 5.12 8.38 -16.07
CA SER A 253 4.55 9.36 -15.15
C SER A 253 3.16 9.80 -15.61
N LEU A 254 2.16 9.63 -14.77
CA LEU A 254 0.81 10.19 -14.94
C LEU A 254 0.67 11.61 -14.34
N GLY A 255 1.77 12.18 -13.85
CA GLY A 255 1.77 13.41 -13.05
C GLY A 255 1.00 13.22 -11.73
N GLU A 256 0.40 14.30 -11.23
CA GLU A 256 -0.43 14.26 -10.02
C GLU A 256 -1.83 13.71 -10.37
N MET A 257 -2.18 12.50 -9.91
CA MET A 257 -3.48 11.89 -10.15
C MET A 257 -4.57 12.53 -9.27
N CYS A 258 -5.13 13.64 -9.74
CA CYS A 258 -6.32 14.28 -9.17
C CYS A 258 -7.62 13.51 -9.52
N ASP A 259 -8.63 13.56 -8.66
CA ASP A 259 -9.89 12.80 -8.81
C ASP A 259 -10.56 13.02 -10.18
N GLN A 260 -10.50 14.24 -10.71
CA GLN A 260 -11.12 14.61 -11.99
C GLN A 260 -10.30 14.18 -13.22
N LYS A 261 -9.02 13.79 -13.06
CA LYS A 261 -8.14 13.43 -14.19
C LYS A 261 -8.67 12.22 -14.95
N LEU A 262 -9.18 11.22 -14.23
CA LEU A 262 -9.81 10.05 -14.85
C LEU A 262 -11.07 10.43 -15.64
N GLY A 263 -11.85 11.41 -15.17
CA GLY A 263 -12.97 11.97 -15.92
C GLY A 263 -12.54 12.63 -17.24
N MET A 264 -11.42 13.37 -17.23
CA MET A 264 -10.85 13.97 -18.43
C MET A 264 -10.33 12.91 -19.41
N LEU A 265 -9.67 11.86 -18.92
CA LEU A 265 -9.25 10.72 -19.74
C LEU A 265 -10.47 10.00 -20.33
N LYS A 266 -11.52 9.76 -19.54
CA LYS A 266 -12.78 9.16 -20.00
C LYS A 266 -13.43 9.99 -21.12
N ALA A 267 -13.43 11.33 -20.99
CA ALA A 267 -13.93 12.22 -22.02
C ALA A 267 -13.11 12.10 -23.33
N LEU A 268 -11.79 11.98 -23.25
CA LEU A 268 -10.94 11.75 -24.41
C LEU A 268 -11.24 10.41 -25.09
N PHE A 269 -11.41 9.33 -24.33
CA PHE A 269 -11.82 8.02 -24.87
C PHE A 269 -13.15 8.12 -25.62
N ARG A 270 -14.14 8.81 -25.03
CA ARG A 270 -15.43 9.05 -25.68
C ARG A 270 -15.27 9.88 -26.96
N GLN A 271 -14.43 10.92 -26.94
CA GLN A 271 -14.19 11.80 -28.08
C GLN A 271 -13.59 11.05 -29.27
N VAL A 272 -12.70 10.08 -29.04
CA VAL A 272 -12.13 9.26 -30.13
C VAL A 272 -13.05 8.11 -30.56
N GLY A 273 -14.24 8.00 -29.95
CA GLY A 273 -15.26 7.02 -30.32
C GLY A 273 -15.13 5.65 -29.64
N ILE A 274 -14.39 5.55 -28.53
CA ILE A 274 -14.43 4.36 -27.66
C ILE A 274 -15.69 4.43 -26.79
N LYS A 275 -16.50 3.38 -26.79
CA LYS A 275 -17.75 3.29 -26.00
C LYS A 275 -17.68 2.21 -24.92
N TYR A 276 -16.95 1.12 -25.18
CA TYR A 276 -16.86 0.02 -24.24
C TYR A 276 -15.92 0.35 -23.08
N GLY A 277 -16.35 0.02 -21.85
CA GLY A 277 -15.56 0.21 -20.63
C GLY A 277 -15.58 1.62 -20.05
N ILE A 278 -16.17 2.60 -20.74
CA ILE A 278 -16.29 3.97 -20.23
C ILE A 278 -17.57 4.21 -19.42
N ASP A 279 -18.74 3.75 -19.85
CA ASP A 279 -20.05 4.18 -19.30
C ASP A 279 -20.77 3.10 -18.44
N LYS A 280 -20.02 2.20 -17.80
CA LYS A 280 -20.60 1.18 -16.91
C LYS A 280 -20.51 1.59 -15.45
#